data_AF-A0A5C9BNQ1-F1
#
_entry.id   AF-A0A5C9BNQ1-F1
#
_cell.length_a   1.000
_cell.length_b   1.000
_cell.length_c   1.000
_cell.angle_alpha   90.00
_cell.angle_beta   90.00
_cell.angle_gamma   90.00
#
_symmetry.space_group_name_H-M   'P 1'
#
loop_
_entity.id
_entity.type
_entity.pdbx_description
1 polymer ?
#
loop_
_entity_poly.entity_id
_entity_poly.type
_entity_poly.pdbx_seq_one_letter_code
_entity_poly.pdbx_strand_id
1 'polypeptide(L)'
;MSEITNKFLMAFLVALAASSAGAETITGKVVGVSDGDTITVLDAERTQYKIRVSGIDAPEKAQAFGQRSKASMSELVFGKDVEVV
;
A
#
# COMPACT_ATOMS: atom_id res chain seq x y z
N MET A 1 -48.73 3.33 1.48
CA MET A 1 -48.00 2.98 0.23
C MET A 1 -46.75 3.85 0.08
N SER A 2 -46.87 5.18 0.25
CA SER A 2 -45.75 6.15 0.20
C SER A 2 -44.61 5.89 1.19
N GLU A 3 -44.90 5.50 2.44
CA GLU A 3 -43.84 5.24 3.42
C GLU A 3 -42.93 4.06 3.05
N ILE A 4 -43.51 3.02 2.45
CA ILE A 4 -42.76 1.83 2.03
C ILE A 4 -41.85 2.21 0.86
N THR A 5 -42.37 2.98 -0.10
CA THR A 5 -41.60 3.52 -1.22
C THR A 5 -40.45 4.41 -0.75
N ASN A 6 -40.67 5.26 0.26
CA ASN A 6 -39.62 6.11 0.84
C ASN A 6 -38.53 5.29 1.55
N LYS A 7 -38.90 4.21 2.24
CA LYS A 7 -37.92 3.30 2.88
C LYS A 7 -37.06 2.57 1.83
N PHE A 8 -37.66 2.11 0.74
CA PHE A 8 -36.91 1.50 -0.37
C PHE A 8 -36.01 2.51 -1.07
N LEU A 9 -36.49 3.73 -1.32
CA LEU A 9 -35.68 4.80 -1.88
C LEU A 9 -34.49 5.15 -0.98
N MET A 10 -34.73 5.24 0.33
CA MET A 10 -33.70 5.54 1.32
C MET A 10 -32.67 4.40 1.42
N ALA A 11 -33.10 3.14 1.39
CA ALA A 11 -32.20 1.98 1.35
C ALA A 11 -31.36 1.95 0.05
N PHE A 12 -31.95 2.30 -1.09
CA PHE A 12 -31.25 2.41 -2.36
C PHE A 12 -30.19 3.51 -2.34
N LEU A 13 -30.50 4.68 -1.79
CA LEU A 13 -29.53 5.79 -1.65
C LEU A 13 -28.36 5.44 -0.73
N VAL A 14 -28.62 4.72 0.37
CA VAL A 14 -27.56 4.24 1.27
C VAL A 14 -26.67 3.20 0.57
N ALA A 15 -27.25 2.28 -0.20
CA ALA A 15 -26.48 1.31 -0.97
C ALA A 15 -25.59 1.96 -2.05
N LEU A 16 -26.08 3.03 -2.68
CA LEU A 16 -25.33 3.79 -3.69
C LEU A 16 -24.15 4.56 -3.07
N ALA A 17 -24.29 5.05 -1.84
CA ALA A 17 -23.23 5.77 -1.13
C ALA A 17 -22.10 4.84 -0.64
N ALA A 18 -22.38 3.54 -0.48
CA ALA A 18 -21.40 2.56 0.02
C ALA A 18 -20.44 2.03 -1.06
N SER A 19 -20.58 2.44 -2.32
CA SER A 19 -19.90 1.79 -3.47
C SER A 19 -18.49 2.31 -3.77
N SER A 20 -17.97 3.31 -3.04
CA SER A 20 -16.67 3.92 -3.34
C SER A 20 -15.60 3.54 -2.32
N ALA A 21 -15.07 2.32 -2.43
CA ALA A 21 -13.79 1.95 -1.83
C ALA A 21 -12.72 1.98 -2.94
N GLY A 22 -12.00 3.09 -3.06
CA GLY A 22 -10.81 3.18 -3.90
C GLY A 22 -9.58 2.84 -3.07
N ALA A 23 -8.75 1.92 -3.55
CA ALA A 23 -7.40 1.77 -3.01
C ALA A 23 -6.62 3.05 -3.33
N GLU A 24 -6.01 3.64 -2.32
CA GLU A 24 -5.14 4.80 -2.52
C GLU A 24 -3.80 4.32 -3.07
N THR A 25 -3.44 4.83 -4.24
CA THR A 25 -2.13 4.59 -4.83
C THR A 25 -1.11 5.56 -4.24
N ILE A 26 -0.01 5.04 -3.70
CA ILE A 26 1.11 5.87 -3.25
C ILE A 26 2.14 5.94 -4.36
N THR A 27 2.51 7.16 -4.78
CA THR A 27 3.61 7.38 -5.72
C THR A 27 4.76 8.10 -5.02
N GLY A 28 5.98 7.66 -5.28
CA GLY A 28 7.14 8.31 -4.66
C GLY A 28 8.45 7.59 -4.92
N LYS A 29 9.52 8.14 -4.34
CA LYS A 29 10.87 7.60 -4.47
C LYS A 29 11.19 6.66 -3.32
N VAL A 30 11.79 5.50 -3.61
CA VAL A 30 12.32 4.63 -2.56
C VAL A 30 13.57 5.24 -1.95
N VAL A 31 13.47 5.65 -0.68
CA VAL A 31 14.55 6.30 0.09
C VAL A 31 15.17 5.39 1.15
N GLY A 32 14.61 4.20 1.35
CA GLY A 32 15.13 3.23 2.31
C GLY A 32 14.68 1.81 2.03
N VAL A 33 15.50 0.84 2.46
CA VAL A 33 15.20 -0.60 2.42
C VAL A 33 15.54 -1.20 3.78
N SER A 34 14.56 -1.78 4.45
CA SER A 34 14.71 -2.37 5.79
C SER A 34 15.28 -3.78 5.70
N ASP A 35 14.68 -4.61 4.85
CA ASP A 35 14.90 -6.05 4.65
C ASP A 35 14.48 -6.42 3.20
N GLY A 36 14.21 -7.69 2.91
CA GLY A 36 13.91 -8.15 1.55
C GLY A 36 12.48 -7.91 1.07
N ASP A 37 11.58 -7.42 1.92
CA ASP A 37 10.17 -7.15 1.57
C ASP A 37 9.67 -5.78 2.06
N THR A 38 10.45 -5.07 2.86
CA THR A 38 10.04 -3.82 3.48
C THR A 38 10.90 -2.65 3.02
N ILE A 39 10.25 -1.62 2.47
CA ILE A 39 10.87 -0.40 1.93
C ILE A 39 10.29 0.87 2.55
N THR A 40 10.98 1.98 2.36
CA THR A 40 10.50 3.33 2.69
C THR A 40 10.38 4.15 1.43
N VAL A 41 9.19 4.66 1.15
CA VAL A 41 8.85 5.52 0.01
C VAL A 41 8.64 6.96 0.49
N LEU A 42 9.20 7.94 -0.22
CA LEU A 42 9.01 9.38 0.00
C LEU A 42 8.16 9.94 -1.16
N ASP A 43 6.98 10.47 -0.84
CA ASP A 43 6.09 11.11 -1.83
C ASP A 43 6.53 12.55 -2.18
N ALA A 44 5.70 13.24 -2.98
CA ALA A 44 5.94 14.63 -3.37
C ALA A 44 5.77 15.62 -2.20
N GLU A 45 4.88 15.30 -1.27
CA GLU A 45 4.56 16.04 -0.04
C GLU A 45 5.63 15.86 1.05
N ARG A 46 6.63 15.02 0.80
CA ARG A 46 7.70 14.60 1.73
C ARG A 46 7.20 13.75 2.91
N THR A 47 6.06 13.10 2.75
CA THR A 47 5.59 12.04 3.64
C THR A 47 6.38 10.76 3.36
N GLN A 48 6.82 10.11 4.44
CA GLN A 48 7.48 8.81 4.35
C GLN A 48 6.51 7.69 4.69
N TYR A 49 6.41 6.72 3.79
CA TYR A 49 5.61 5.52 3.95
C TYR A 49 6.51 4.31 4.12
N LYS A 50 6.33 3.56 5.21
CA LYS A 50 6.96 2.25 5.36
C LYS A 50 6.03 1.20 4.76
N ILE A 51 6.46 0.61 3.66
CA ILE A 51 5.66 -0.34 2.87
C ILE A 51 6.25 -1.73 3.02
N ARG A 52 5.40 -2.72 3.30
CA ARG A 52 5.74 -4.14 3.23
C ARG A 52 5.05 -4.75 2.02
N VAL A 53 5.80 -5.44 1.18
CA VAL A 53 5.28 -6.09 -0.02
C VAL A 53 4.37 -7.25 0.40
N SER A 54 3.11 -7.20 -0.03
CA SER A 54 2.13 -8.24 0.28
C SER A 54 2.52 -9.57 -0.37
N GLY A 55 2.35 -10.67 0.37
CA GLY A 55 2.58 -12.03 -0.13
C GLY A 55 4.05 -12.45 -0.23
N ILE A 56 4.98 -11.59 0.18
CA ILE A 56 6.41 -11.91 0.30
C ILE A 56 6.77 -11.96 1.79
N ASP A 57 7.53 -12.99 2.16
CA ASP A 57 8.14 -13.14 3.49
C ASP A 57 9.64 -13.32 3.29
N ALA A 58 10.41 -12.26 3.58
CA ALA A 58 11.85 -12.25 3.40
C ALA A 58 12.58 -12.49 4.72
N PRO A 59 13.78 -13.10 4.70
CA PRO A 59 14.61 -13.19 5.89
C PRO A 59 14.93 -11.81 6.47
N GLU A 60 14.64 -11.66 7.75
CA GLU A 60 14.92 -10.45 8.51
C GLU A 60 16.44 -10.23 8.66
N LYS A 61 16.83 -8.99 8.99
CA LYS A 61 18.25 -8.58 9.03
C LYS A 61 19.18 -9.52 9.81
N ALA A 62 18.68 -10.08 10.92
CA ALA A 62 19.42 -10.96 11.84
C ALA A 62 19.32 -12.46 11.48
N GLN A 63 18.47 -12.84 10.53
CA GLN A 63 18.32 -14.22 10.08
C GLN A 63 19.39 -14.56 9.04
N ALA A 64 19.56 -15.87 8.81
CA ALA A 64 20.41 -16.35 7.73
C ALA A 64 19.95 -15.73 6.40
N PHE A 65 20.90 -15.23 5.61
CA PHE A 65 20.68 -14.57 4.33
C PHE A 65 19.95 -13.21 4.36
N GLY A 66 19.61 -12.65 5.54
CA GLY A 66 18.92 -11.36 5.64
C GLY A 66 19.65 -10.20 4.96
N GLN A 67 20.97 -10.13 5.11
CA GLN A 67 21.78 -9.11 4.40
C GLN A 67 21.72 -9.26 2.88
N ARG A 68 21.74 -10.49 2.38
CA ARG A 68 21.70 -10.76 0.94
C ARG A 68 20.31 -10.46 0.37
N SER A 69 19.26 -10.80 1.12
CA SER A 69 17.87 -10.48 0.76
C SER A 69 17.68 -8.96 0.64
N LYS A 70 18.10 -8.21 1.66
CA LYS A 70 18.11 -6.74 1.64
C LYS A 70 18.91 -6.17 0.47
N ALA A 71 20.10 -6.70 0.20
CA ALA A 71 20.94 -6.21 -0.89
C ALA A 71 20.26 -6.38 -2.25
N SER A 72 19.62 -7.54 -2.50
CA SER A 72 18.85 -7.78 -3.71
C SER A 72 17.68 -6.81 -3.86
N MET A 73 16.92 -6.57 -2.78
CA MET A 73 15.82 -5.61 -2.81
C MET A 73 16.34 -4.18 -3.07
N SER A 74 17.47 -3.81 -2.46
CA SER A 74 18.09 -2.50 -2.66
C SER A 74 18.52 -2.27 -4.10
N GLU A 75 19.17 -3.25 -4.74
CA GLU A 75 19.54 -3.18 -6.15
C GLU A 75 18.31 -3.02 -7.07
N LEU A 76 17.21 -3.66 -6.72
CA LEU A 76 15.98 -3.62 -7.50
C LEU A 76 15.26 -2.28 -7.40
N VAL A 77 15.19 -1.64 -6.23
CA VAL A 77 14.25 -0.52 -6.04
C VAL A 77 14.84 0.75 -5.44
N PHE A 78 16.02 0.71 -4.79
CA PHE A 78 16.54 1.90 -4.10
C PHE A 78 16.78 3.07 -5.06
N GLY A 79 16.29 4.28 -4.71
CA GLY A 79 16.41 5.49 -5.51
C GLY A 79 15.43 5.58 -6.70
N LYS A 80 14.70 4.51 -7.00
CA LYS A 80 13.72 4.47 -8.10
C LYS A 80 12.40 5.08 -7.66
N ASP A 81 11.69 5.66 -8.63
CA ASP A 81 10.31 6.08 -8.46
C ASP A 81 9.40 4.86 -8.63
N VAL A 82 8.45 4.69 -7.71
CA VAL A 82 7.57 3.54 -7.61
C VAL A 82 6.12 3.97 -7.43
N GLU A 83 5.23 3.07 -7.84
CA GLU A 83 3.80 3.13 -7.58
C GLU A 83 3.45 1.94 -6.69
N VAL A 84 2.80 2.22 -5.55
CA VAL A 84 2.32 1.21 -4.61
C VAL A 84 0.80 1.14 -4.76
N VAL A 85 0.30 -0.02 -5.15
CA VAL A 85 -1.11 -0.29 -5.51
C VAL A 85 -1.72 -1.37 -4.63
#